data_AF-A0A832IM96-F1
#
_entry.id   AF-A0A832IM96-F1
#
_cell.length_a   1.000
_cell.length_b   1.000
_cell.length_c   1.000
_cell.angle_alpha   90.00
_cell.angle_beta   90.00
_cell.angle_gamma   90.00
#
_symmetry.space_group_name_H-M   'P 1'
#
loop_
_entity.id
_entity.type
_entity.pdbx_description
1 polymer ?
#
loop_
_entity_poly.entity_id
_entity_poly.type
_entity_poly.pdbx_seq_one_letter_code
_entity_poly.pdbx_strand_id
1 'polypeptide(L)'
;MTGPLEFIVGFPIRGSGKSKAIALDRNAMALLGVNEGDTVYVGKRELFGIPLKPEVALRVFPIPEEDAGKRLARFTDDVTEFEYGDRILVYSK
;
A
#
# COMPACT_ATOMS: atom_id res chain seq x y z
N MET A 1 16.83 8.59 5.23
CA MET A 1 15.99 7.85 4.27
C MET A 1 15.32 6.73 5.04
N THR A 2 14.01 6.78 5.20
CA THR A 2 13.25 5.65 5.76
C THR A 2 13.19 4.56 4.70
N GLY A 3 13.58 3.33 5.05
CA GLY A 3 13.50 2.20 4.13
C GLY A 3 12.04 1.84 3.77
N PRO A 4 11.82 0.88 2.86
CA PRO A 4 10.48 0.41 2.54
C PRO A 4 9.77 -0.12 3.78
N LEU A 5 8.47 0.13 3.88
CA LEU A 5 7.61 -0.41 4.92
C LEU A 5 6.88 -1.66 4.42
N GLU A 6 6.80 -2.68 5.26
CA GLU A 6 6.12 -3.93 4.95
C GLU A 6 4.68 -3.93 5.46
N PHE A 7 3.76 -4.39 4.60
CA PHE A 7 2.34 -4.53 4.91
C PHE A 7 1.80 -5.89 4.46
N ILE A 8 0.66 -6.26 5.03
CA ILE A 8 -0.18 -7.34 4.53
C ILE A 8 -1.35 -6.73 3.77
N VAL A 9 -1.65 -7.28 2.59
CA VAL A 9 -2.78 -6.86 1.76
C VAL A 9 -4.07 -7.31 2.43
N GLY A 10 -4.92 -6.33 2.75
CA GLY A 10 -6.26 -6.55 3.25
C GLY A 10 -7.30 -6.63 2.14
N PHE A 11 -8.58 -6.66 2.53
CA PHE A 11 -9.67 -6.64 1.57
C PHE A 11 -9.71 -5.31 0.79
N PRO A 12 -10.04 -5.36 -0.52
CA PRO A 12 -10.14 -4.15 -1.33
C PRO A 12 -11.29 -3.26 -0.86
N ILE A 13 -11.11 -1.95 -0.99
CA ILE A 13 -12.13 -0.95 -0.68
C ILE A 13 -13.00 -0.77 -1.91
N ARG A 14 -14.19 -1.36 -1.88
CA ARG A 14 -15.18 -1.28 -2.96
C ARG A 14 -15.88 0.06 -2.96
N GLY A 15 -16.11 0.61 -4.15
CA GLY A 15 -16.94 1.82 -4.32
C GLY A 15 -16.32 3.11 -3.79
N SER A 16 -14.99 3.17 -3.63
CA SER A 16 -14.29 4.36 -3.15
C SER A 16 -14.33 5.55 -4.13
N GLY A 17 -14.63 5.30 -5.41
CA GLY A 17 -14.51 6.27 -6.49
C GLY A 17 -13.07 6.68 -6.84
N LYS A 18 -12.07 6.13 -6.12
CA LYS A 18 -10.65 6.33 -6.39
C LYS A 18 -10.18 5.20 -7.32
N SER A 19 -9.33 5.53 -8.28
CA SER A 19 -8.68 4.54 -9.17
C SER A 19 -7.20 4.44 -8.81
N LYS A 20 -6.68 3.21 -8.84
CA LYS A 20 -5.27 2.86 -8.57
C LYS A 20 -4.74 3.52 -7.31
N ALA A 21 -5.39 3.22 -6.19
CA ALA A 21 -5.06 3.84 -4.91
C ALA A 21 -4.83 2.80 -3.81
N ILE A 22 -4.02 3.19 -2.83
CA ILE A 22 -3.70 2.43 -1.62
C ILE A 22 -4.11 3.23 -0.39
N ALA A 23 -4.85 2.58 0.50
CA ALA A 23 -5.17 3.09 1.80
C ALA A 23 -4.04 2.73 2.78
N LEU A 24 -3.44 3.74 3.39
CA LEU A 24 -2.43 3.60 4.45
C LEU A 24 -2.89 4.33 5.71
N ASP A 25 -2.53 3.79 6.88
CA ASP A 25 -2.82 4.45 8.15
C ASP A 25 -1.91 5.68 8.34
N ARG A 26 -2.31 6.62 9.21
CA ARG A 26 -1.55 7.86 9.41
C ARG A 26 -0.13 7.65 9.91
N ASN A 27 0.13 6.61 10.70
CA ASN A 27 1.48 6.32 11.17
C ASN A 27 2.34 5.78 10.03
N ALA A 28 1.78 4.88 9.20
CA ALA A 28 2.44 4.41 7.98
C ALA A 28 2.78 5.57 7.03
N MET A 29 1.84 6.48 6.81
CA MET A 29 2.06 7.69 6.00
C MET A 29 3.17 8.57 6.57
N ALA A 30 3.14 8.84 7.88
CA ALA A 30 4.17 9.63 8.56
C ALA A 30 5.57 8.97 8.49
N LEU A 31 5.65 7.65 8.66
CA LEU A 31 6.90 6.89 8.56
C LEU A 31 7.46 6.89 7.13
N LEU A 32 6.59 6.83 6.12
CA LEU A 32 6.96 6.95 4.70
C LEU A 32 7.23 8.40 4.27
N GLY A 33 6.87 9.39 5.10
CA GLY A 33 6.98 10.81 4.75
C GLY A 33 6.05 11.24 3.62
N VAL A 34 4.87 10.61 3.50
CA VAL A 34 3.88 10.91 2.45
C VAL A 34 2.57 11.43 3.03
N ASN A 35 1.83 12.20 2.23
CA ASN A 35 0.52 12.75 2.55
C ASN A 35 -0.59 12.14 1.69
N GLU A 36 -1.84 12.48 1.97
CA GLU A 36 -2.96 12.07 1.11
C GLU A 36 -2.78 12.65 -0.30
N GLY A 37 -3.00 11.82 -1.31
CA GLY A 37 -2.88 12.19 -2.72
C GLY A 37 -1.50 12.00 -3.31
N ASP A 38 -0.46 11.82 -2.48
CA ASP A 38 0.90 11.49 -2.91
C ASP A 38 0.95 10.11 -3.55
N THR A 39 2.00 9.87 -4.35
CA THR A 39 2.20 8.58 -5.02
C THR A 39 3.22 7.76 -4.26
N VAL A 40 2.87 6.50 -3.98
CA VAL A 40 3.78 5.48 -3.46
C VAL A 40 3.96 4.37 -4.47
N TYR A 41 5.05 3.64 -4.33
CA TYR A 41 5.35 2.46 -5.13
C TYR A 41 5.16 1.22 -4.27
N VAL A 42 4.46 0.24 -4.85
CA VAL A 42 4.12 -1.00 -4.16
C VAL A 42 4.66 -2.17 -4.97
N GLY A 43 5.38 -3.07 -4.31
CA GLY A 43 5.83 -4.32 -4.90
C GLY A 43 5.55 -5.50 -3.96
N LYS A 44 5.43 -6.71 -4.52
CA LYS A 44 5.34 -7.92 -3.68
C LYS A 44 6.67 -8.15 -2.97
N ARG A 45 6.61 -8.60 -1.72
CA ARG A 45 7.80 -9.00 -0.97
C ARG A 45 8.28 -10.34 -1.50
N GLU A 46 9.45 -10.34 -2.14
CA GLU A 46 10.03 -11.56 -2.68
C GLU A 46 10.90 -12.30 -1.66
N LEU A 47 10.72 -13.62 -1.61
CA LEU A 47 11.56 -14.55 -0.87
C LEU A 47 12.82 -14.82 -1.71
N PHE A 48 14.03 -14.75 -1.12
CA PHE A 48 15.29 -15.15 -1.76
C PHE A 48 15.90 -14.23 -2.85
N GLY A 49 15.66 -12.92 -2.82
CA GLY A 49 16.62 -11.95 -3.39
C GLY A 49 16.55 -11.68 -4.89
N ILE A 50 15.41 -11.92 -5.54
CA ILE A 50 15.11 -11.44 -6.89
C ILE A 50 13.93 -10.44 -6.76
N PRO A 51 13.83 -9.40 -7.61
CA PRO A 51 12.65 -8.53 -7.63
C PRO A 51 11.65 -8.95 -8.73
N LEU A 52 10.45 -9.41 -8.36
CA LEU A 52 9.32 -9.53 -9.28
C LEU A 52 8.60 -8.19 -9.32
N LYS A 53 8.84 -7.53 -10.44
CA LYS A 53 7.85 -6.71 -11.10
C LYS A 53 6.47 -7.40 -11.10
N PRO A 54 5.36 -6.64 -11.06
CA PRO A 54 5.32 -5.20 -11.28
C PRO A 54 5.34 -4.36 -10.00
N GLU A 55 6.20 -3.33 -10.00
CA GLU A 55 6.04 -2.20 -9.09
C GLU A 55 4.88 -1.34 -9.59
N VAL A 56 3.89 -1.12 -8.73
CA VAL A 56 2.67 -0.37 -9.07
C VAL A 56 2.71 0.99 -8.38
N ALA A 57 2.56 2.06 -9.15
CA ALA A 57 2.41 3.40 -8.61
C ALA A 57 0.96 3.63 -8.21
N LEU A 58 0.73 3.92 -6.93
CA LEU A 58 -0.61 4.06 -6.35
C LEU A 58 -0.72 5.37 -5.59
N ARG A 59 -1.90 6.01 -5.66
CA ARG A 59 -2.19 7.22 -4.87
C ARG A 59 -2.54 6.85 -3.44
N VAL A 60 -1.97 7.55 -2.47
CA VAL A 60 -2.22 7.34 -1.06
C VAL A 60 -3.54 7.99 -0.66
N PHE A 61 -4.30 7.30 0.18
CA PHE A 61 -5.40 7.89 0.93
C PHE A 61 -5.49 7.31 2.34
N PRO A 62 -6.15 8.00 3.28
CA PRO A 62 -6.27 7.51 4.64
C PRO A 62 -7.25 6.34 4.71
N ILE A 63 -6.89 5.31 5.47
CA ILE A 63 -7.81 4.21 5.81
C ILE A 63 -8.73 4.67 6.95
N PRO A 64 -9.93 4.06 7.10
CA PRO A 64 -10.78 4.26 8.26
C PRO A 64 -10.02 4.04 9.58
N GLU A 65 -10.25 4.89 10.60
CA GLU A 65 -9.49 4.83 11.86
C GLU A 65 -9.60 3.47 12.59
N GLU A 66 -10.69 2.72 12.33
CA GLU A 66 -10.92 1.35 12.83
C GLU A 66 -9.85 0.32 12.44
N ASP A 67 -9.06 0.60 11.40
CA ASP A 67 -8.00 -0.29 10.92
C ASP A 67 -6.58 0.24 11.20
N ALA A 68 -6.46 1.42 11.81
CA ALA A 68 -5.19 2.05 12.10
C ALA A 68 -4.29 1.15 12.98
N GLY A 69 -2.99 1.11 12.66
CA GLY A 69 -1.99 0.34 13.41
C GLY A 69 -1.92 -1.16 13.08
N LYS A 70 -2.81 -1.70 12.23
CA LYS A 70 -2.83 -3.13 11.87
C LYS A 70 -1.78 -3.55 10.83
N ARG A 71 -0.92 -2.63 10.36
CA ARG A 71 0.03 -2.85 9.24
C ARG A 71 -0.64 -3.50 8.02
N LEU A 72 -1.85 -3.03 7.74
CA LEU A 72 -2.69 -3.53 6.67
C LEU A 72 -2.77 -2.47 5.58
N ALA A 73 -2.50 -2.87 4.34
CA ALA A 73 -2.70 -2.03 3.16
C ALA A 73 -3.98 -2.49 2.45
N ARG A 74 -4.87 -1.55 2.11
CA ARG A 74 -6.04 -1.85 1.28
C ARG A 74 -5.91 -1.16 -0.05
N PHE A 75 -6.34 -1.83 -1.11
CA PHE A 75 -6.35 -1.23 -2.44
C PHE A 75 -7.76 -0.93 -2.90
N THR A 76 -7.87 -0.09 -3.92
CA THR A 76 -9.08 0.03 -4.71
C THR A 76 -9.29 -1.23 -5.56
N ASP A 77 -10.53 -1.48 -5.95
CA ASP A 77 -10.97 -2.70 -6.66
C ASP A 77 -10.38 -2.86 -8.07
N ASP A 78 -9.83 -1.78 -8.63
CA ASP A 78 -9.15 -1.77 -9.92
C ASP A 78 -7.66 -2.16 -9.85
N VAL A 79 -7.11 -2.35 -8.65
CA VAL A 79 -5.76 -2.89 -8.43
C VAL A 79 -5.87 -4.41 -8.32
N THR A 80 -5.36 -5.12 -9.32
CA THR A 80 -5.47 -6.58 -9.46
C THR A 80 -4.12 -7.29 -9.32
N GLU A 81 -3.04 -6.52 -9.18
CA GLU A 81 -1.67 -7.01 -9.06
C GLU A 81 -1.38 -7.68 -7.71
N PHE A 82 -2.21 -7.41 -6.69
CA PHE A 82 -2.05 -7.88 -5.32
C PHE A 82 -3.29 -8.61 -4.84
N GLU A 83 -3.09 -9.74 -4.15
CA GLU A 83 -4.15 -10.56 -3.59
C GLU A 83 -4.21 -10.42 -2.07
N TYR A 84 -5.39 -10.69 -1.49
CA TYR A 84 -5.56 -10.70 -0.04
C TYR A 84 -4.54 -11.64 0.63
N GLY A 85 -3.84 -11.13 1.64
CA GLY A 85 -2.82 -11.87 2.37
C GLY A 85 -1.41 -11.76 1.78
N ASP A 86 -1.24 -11.17 0.60
CA ASP A 86 0.09 -10.87 0.06
C ASP A 86 0.89 -10.00 1.03
N ARG A 87 2.19 -10.26 1.12
CA ARG A 87 3.13 -9.35 1.77
C ARG A 87 3.68 -8.41 0.72
N ILE A 88 3.57 -7.12 0.98
CA ILE A 88 4.03 -6.07 0.06
C ILE A 88 5.04 -5.17 0.75
N LEU A 89 5.86 -4.52 -0.07
CA LEU A 89 6.71 -3.42 0.32
C LEU A 89 6.14 -2.14 -0.28
N VAL A 90 5.99 -1.12 0.53
CA VAL A 90 5.54 0.21 0.14
C VAL A 90 6.66 1.20 0.44
N TYR A 91 6.97 2.04 -0.53
CA TYR A 91 7.99 3.06 -0.37
C TYR A 91 7.67 4.32 -1.19
N SER A 92 8.19 5.45 -0.74
CA SER A 92 8.22 6.73 -1.45
C SER A 92 9.56 6.88 -2.17
N LYS A 93 9.57 7.59 -3.32
CA LYS A 93 10.81 7.99 -4.00
C LYS A 93 11.31 9.31 -3.43
#